data_AF-A0A7X5TWX1-F1
#
_entry.id   AF-A0A7X5TWX1-F1
#
_cell.length_a   1.000
_cell.length_b   1.000
_cell.length_c   1.000
_cell.angle_alpha   90.00
_cell.angle_beta   90.00
_cell.angle_gamma   90.00
#
_symmetry.space_group_name_H-M   'P 1'
#
loop_
_entity.id
_entity.type
_entity.pdbx_description
1 polymer ?
#
loop_
_entity_poly.entity_id
_entity_poly.type
_entity_poly.pdbx_seq_one_letter_code
_entity_poly.pdbx_strand_id
1 'polypeptide(L)'
;MNPTHPDADRPANPLTPAQSTQQVVDVGRQLRKVAGLRGVSGGFSFESCNDQGEPPYRGRVEMSSELPVDIAPDVYARQVADAMVAAGWTDGPPPGKKPYGTVINKDGVMVVMGRAHVPGRIAYTVFGECRDGTDHRDDGATVGRPITEELLSDS
;
A
#
# COMPACT_ATOMS: atom_id res chain seq x y z
N MET A 1 10.30 -40.27 -3.29
CA MET A 1 9.36 -39.61 -2.36
C MET A 1 10.17 -38.59 -1.59
N ASN A 2 9.99 -37.30 -1.88
CA ASN A 2 10.67 -36.22 -1.17
C ASN A 2 9.63 -35.63 -0.20
N PRO A 3 9.88 -35.59 1.12
CA PRO A 3 8.92 -35.02 2.05
C PRO A 3 8.92 -33.50 1.87
N THR A 4 7.81 -32.95 1.41
CA THR A 4 7.55 -31.51 1.40
C THR A 4 7.53 -31.04 2.86
N HIS A 5 8.52 -30.24 3.27
CA HIS A 5 8.48 -29.51 4.53
C HIS A 5 7.48 -28.34 4.40
N PRO A 6 6.37 -28.34 5.14
CA PRO A 6 5.38 -27.25 5.12
C PRO A 6 5.85 -25.97 5.83
N ASP A 7 7.06 -25.95 6.41
CA ASP A 7 7.57 -24.82 7.19
C ASP A 7 8.50 -23.86 6.42
N ALA A 8 8.82 -24.13 5.15
CA ALA A 8 9.77 -23.31 4.39
C ALA A 8 9.20 -21.98 3.86
N ASP A 9 7.87 -21.83 3.83
CA ASP A 9 7.19 -20.63 3.29
C ASP A 9 6.57 -19.72 4.37
N ARG A 10 6.75 -20.02 5.66
CA ARG A 10 6.23 -19.15 6.72
C ARG A 10 7.15 -17.92 6.85
N PRO A 11 6.61 -16.68 6.75
CA PRO A 11 7.42 -15.48 6.89
C PRO A 11 8.18 -15.47 8.22
N ALA A 12 9.48 -15.19 8.19
CA ALA A 12 10.23 -14.92 9.41
C ALA A 12 9.59 -13.69 10.08
N ASN A 13 9.02 -13.86 11.28
CA ASN A 13 8.17 -12.88 11.97
C ASN A 13 6.83 -12.63 11.25
N PRO A 14 5.80 -13.48 11.38
CA PRO A 14 4.50 -13.25 10.75
C PRO A 14 3.80 -12.00 11.32
N LEU A 15 3.00 -11.32 10.49
CA LEU A 15 2.08 -10.27 10.93
C LEU A 15 0.69 -10.87 11.09
N THR A 16 -0.07 -10.40 12.08
CA THR A 16 -1.50 -10.68 12.17
C THR A 16 -2.27 -9.85 11.13
N PRO A 17 -3.50 -10.24 10.75
CA PRO A 17 -4.35 -9.42 9.89
C PRO A 17 -4.52 -7.97 10.37
N ALA A 18 -4.65 -7.78 11.69
CA ALA A 18 -4.74 -6.44 12.27
C ALA A 18 -3.43 -5.64 12.08
N GLN A 19 -2.26 -6.27 12.26
CA GLN A 19 -0.96 -5.63 12.04
C GLN A 19 -0.73 -5.30 10.56
N SER A 20 -1.07 -6.22 9.65
CA SER A 20 -1.01 -6.00 8.21
C SER A 20 -1.92 -4.86 7.76
N THR A 21 -3.12 -4.76 8.34
CA THR A 21 -4.05 -3.64 8.10
C THR A 21 -3.47 -2.32 8.60
N GLN A 22 -3.03 -2.30 9.87
CA GLN A 22 -2.50 -1.10 10.51
C GLN A 22 -1.29 -0.54 9.77
N GLN A 23 -0.38 -1.41 9.31
CA GLN A 23 0.82 -1.04 8.56
C GLN A 23 0.48 -0.14 7.36
N VAL A 24 -0.48 -0.53 6.52
CA VAL A 24 -0.81 0.23 5.30
C VAL A 24 -1.70 1.44 5.57
N VAL A 25 -2.58 1.37 6.59
CA VAL A 25 -3.39 2.51 7.02
C VAL A 25 -2.51 3.62 7.57
N ASP A 26 -1.50 3.29 8.38
CA ASP A 26 -0.56 4.27 8.92
C ASP A 26 0.29 4.93 7.83
N VAL A 27 0.69 4.19 6.80
CA VAL A 27 1.35 4.78 5.63
C VAL A 27 0.42 5.70 4.85
N GLY A 28 -0.86 5.34 4.69
CA GLY A 28 -1.87 6.21 4.09
C GLY A 28 -2.05 7.53 4.87
N ARG A 29 -2.08 7.46 6.21
CA ARG A 29 -2.10 8.65 7.08
C ARG A 29 -0.80 9.45 6.98
N GLN A 30 0.35 8.78 6.90
CA GLN A 30 1.64 9.44 6.75
C GLN A 30 1.70 10.22 5.43
N LEU A 31 1.27 9.62 4.31
CA LEU A 31 1.15 10.31 3.02
C LEU A 31 0.31 11.57 3.17
N ARG A 32 -0.88 11.47 3.78
CA ARG A 32 -1.76 12.62 4.05
C ARG A 32 -1.03 13.74 4.80
N LYS A 33 -0.37 13.39 5.92
CA LYS A 33 0.24 14.36 6.83
C LYS A 33 1.52 14.98 6.25
N VAL A 34 2.44 14.15 5.73
CA VAL A 34 3.76 14.57 5.25
C VAL A 34 3.66 15.34 3.94
N ALA A 35 2.86 14.85 2.99
CA ALA A 35 2.71 15.48 1.68
C ALA A 35 1.54 16.48 1.62
N GLY A 36 0.82 16.70 2.73
CA GLY A 36 -0.28 17.66 2.81
C GLY A 36 -1.45 17.34 1.89
N LEU A 37 -1.74 16.05 1.71
CA LEU A 37 -2.80 15.61 0.78
C LEU A 37 -4.18 16.08 1.25
N ARG A 38 -4.98 16.59 0.32
CA ARG A 38 -6.35 17.06 0.56
C ARG A 38 -7.38 16.15 -0.10
N GLY A 39 -8.60 16.16 0.44
CA GLY A 39 -9.71 15.39 -0.10
C GLY A 39 -9.41 13.89 -0.19
N VAL A 40 -8.70 13.34 0.80
CA VAL A 40 -8.29 11.92 0.84
C VAL A 40 -9.50 11.01 0.95
N SER A 41 -9.52 9.95 0.14
CA SER A 41 -10.47 8.85 0.25
C SER A 41 -9.82 7.54 -0.20
N GLY A 42 -10.27 6.40 0.31
CA GLY A 42 -9.69 5.12 -0.06
C GLY A 42 -10.40 3.89 0.49
N GLY A 43 -9.95 2.74 0.00
CA GLY A 43 -10.38 1.43 0.45
C GLY A 43 -9.20 0.55 0.83
N PHE A 44 -9.49 -0.43 1.68
CA PHE A 44 -8.56 -1.46 2.12
C PHE A 44 -9.03 -2.84 1.66
N SER A 45 -8.10 -3.69 1.26
CA SER A 45 -8.32 -5.13 1.11
C SER A 45 -7.04 -5.91 1.45
N PHE A 46 -7.19 -7.21 1.68
CA PHE A 46 -6.06 -8.12 1.62
C PHE A 46 -5.79 -8.54 0.17
N GLU A 47 -4.51 -8.67 -0.16
CA GLU A 47 -4.03 -9.15 -1.45
C GLU A 47 -3.07 -10.32 -1.22
N SER A 48 -3.29 -11.45 -1.89
CA SER A 48 -2.32 -12.55 -1.87
C SER A 48 -1.05 -12.11 -2.58
N CYS A 49 0.10 -12.51 -2.05
CA CYS A 49 1.39 -12.19 -2.63
C CYS A 49 1.84 -13.17 -3.72
N ASN A 50 1.02 -14.16 -4.06
CA ASN A 50 1.28 -15.13 -5.12
C ASN A 50 0.09 -15.24 -6.09
N ASP A 51 0.35 -15.88 -7.23
CA ASP A 51 -0.66 -16.03 -8.29
C ASP A 51 -1.71 -17.11 -7.99
N GLN A 52 -1.53 -17.89 -6.90
CA GLN A 52 -2.49 -18.94 -6.49
C GLN A 52 -3.59 -18.38 -5.59
N GLY A 53 -3.47 -17.13 -5.13
CA GLY A 53 -4.41 -16.56 -4.18
C GLY A 53 -4.31 -17.20 -2.80
N GLU A 54 -3.16 -17.78 -2.45
CA GLU A 54 -2.91 -18.42 -1.16
C GLU A 54 -2.03 -17.53 -0.28
N PRO A 55 -1.91 -17.79 1.04
CA PRO A 55 -0.94 -17.11 1.89
C PRO A 55 0.50 -17.18 1.33
N PRO A 56 1.37 -16.21 1.67
CA PRO A 56 1.09 -15.07 2.53
C PRO A 56 0.31 -13.96 1.81
N TYR A 57 -0.53 -13.27 2.58
CA TYR A 57 -1.21 -12.04 2.18
C TYR A 57 -0.44 -10.81 2.65
N ARG A 58 -0.80 -9.67 2.07
CA ARG A 58 -0.44 -8.32 2.54
C ARG A 58 -1.68 -7.44 2.64
N GLY A 59 -1.60 -6.42 3.48
CA GLY A 59 -2.54 -5.31 3.40
C GLY A 59 -2.33 -4.51 2.11
N ARG A 60 -3.41 -4.03 1.52
CA ARG A 60 -3.41 -3.15 0.34
C ARG A 60 -4.36 -1.98 0.59
N VAL A 61 -3.86 -0.76 0.43
CA VAL A 61 -4.69 0.44 0.40
C VAL A 61 -4.67 1.02 -1.00
N GLU A 62 -5.84 1.20 -1.58
CA GLU A 62 -6.04 2.03 -2.75
C GLU A 62 -6.70 3.33 -2.30
N MET A 63 -5.97 4.43 -2.44
CA MET A 63 -6.45 5.74 -2.02
C MET A 63 -6.19 6.78 -3.12
N SER A 64 -6.87 7.91 -3.00
CA SER A 64 -6.66 9.05 -3.88
C SER A 64 -6.76 10.35 -3.10
N SER A 65 -6.15 11.41 -3.64
CA SER A 65 -6.29 12.77 -3.15
C SER A 65 -6.68 13.70 -4.28
N GLU A 66 -7.06 14.92 -3.93
CA GLU A 66 -7.13 16.02 -4.89
C GLU A 66 -5.78 16.20 -5.59
N LEU A 67 -5.84 16.43 -6.90
CA LEU A 67 -4.71 16.90 -7.69
C LEU A 67 -4.83 18.43 -7.77
N PRO A 68 -3.81 19.20 -7.36
CA PRO A 68 -3.83 20.64 -7.51
C PRO A 68 -4.06 21.07 -8.96
N VAL A 69 -4.81 22.15 -9.15
CA VAL A 69 -5.09 22.73 -10.46
C VAL A 69 -3.77 23.11 -11.14
N ASP A 70 -3.70 22.93 -12.46
CA ASP A 70 -2.54 23.24 -13.29
C ASP A 70 -1.24 22.47 -12.96
N ILE A 71 -1.31 21.40 -12.17
CA ILE A 71 -0.18 20.49 -11.93
C ILE A 71 -0.44 19.15 -12.64
N ALA A 72 0.52 18.71 -13.44
CA ALA A 72 0.45 17.40 -14.08
C ALA A 72 0.57 16.27 -13.03
N PRO A 73 -0.18 15.14 -13.17
CA PRO A 73 -0.18 14.07 -12.16
C PRO A 73 1.20 13.51 -11.84
N ASP A 74 2.09 13.38 -12.83
CA ASP A 74 3.46 12.89 -12.68
C ASP A 74 4.34 13.88 -11.90
N VAL A 75 4.18 15.18 -12.14
CA VAL A 75 4.87 16.24 -11.39
C VAL A 75 4.42 16.23 -9.93
N TYR A 76 3.11 16.12 -9.67
CA TYR A 76 2.61 16.07 -8.30
C TYR A 76 3.01 14.76 -7.59
N ALA A 77 3.00 13.63 -8.29
CA ALA A 77 3.50 12.35 -7.77
C ALA A 77 4.96 12.46 -7.31
N ARG A 78 5.82 13.11 -8.11
CA ARG A 78 7.22 13.35 -7.76
C ARG A 78 7.36 14.24 -6.52
N GLN A 79 6.57 15.31 -6.40
CA GLN A 79 6.56 16.18 -5.22
C GLN A 79 6.18 15.42 -3.95
N VAL A 80 5.15 14.56 -4.01
CA VAL A 80 4.75 13.71 -2.88
C VAL A 80 5.88 12.74 -2.52
N ALA A 81 6.49 12.11 -3.52
CA ALA A 81 7.61 11.19 -3.30
C ALA A 81 8.82 11.90 -2.66
N ASP A 82 9.18 13.11 -3.09
CA ASP A 82 10.28 13.90 -2.53
C ASP A 82 10.02 14.27 -1.06
N ALA A 83 8.78 14.65 -0.72
CA ALA A 83 8.40 14.94 0.66
C ALA A 83 8.53 13.69 1.55
N MET A 84 8.13 12.53 1.05
CA MET A 84 8.25 11.26 1.78
C MET A 84 9.71 10.82 1.90
N VAL A 85 10.53 11.02 0.88
CA VAL A 85 11.98 10.76 0.93
C VAL A 85 12.66 11.66 1.96
N ALA A 86 12.29 12.94 2.02
CA ALA A 86 12.73 13.83 3.09
C ALA A 86 12.29 13.37 4.50
N ALA A 87 11.20 12.61 4.59
CA ALA A 87 10.73 11.94 5.82
C ALA A 87 11.34 10.54 6.03
N GLY A 88 12.41 10.19 5.29
CA GLY A 88 13.17 8.96 5.47
C GLY A 88 12.64 7.75 4.70
N TRP A 89 11.87 7.96 3.64
CA TRP A 89 11.57 6.92 2.65
C TRP A 89 12.68 6.81 1.61
N THR A 90 12.74 5.68 0.90
CA THR A 90 13.66 5.46 -0.21
C THR A 90 12.95 5.73 -1.54
N ASP A 91 13.62 6.44 -2.43
CA ASP A 91 13.12 6.67 -3.78
C ASP A 91 13.25 5.43 -4.66
N GLY A 92 12.21 5.14 -5.45
CA GLY A 92 12.15 3.99 -6.35
C GLY A 92 11.54 2.71 -5.75
N PRO A 93 11.39 1.66 -6.58
CA PRO A 93 10.87 0.37 -6.13
C PRO A 93 11.92 -0.44 -5.35
N PRO A 94 11.50 -1.38 -4.48
CA PRO A 94 12.42 -2.34 -3.90
C PRO A 94 13.06 -3.23 -4.98
N PRO A 95 14.26 -3.81 -4.74
CA PRO A 95 14.97 -4.62 -5.73
C PRO A 95 14.10 -5.71 -6.38
N GLY A 96 14.22 -5.84 -7.71
CA GLY A 96 13.50 -6.85 -8.49
C GLY A 96 12.04 -6.51 -8.81
N LYS A 97 11.50 -5.38 -8.33
CA LYS A 97 10.17 -4.88 -8.72
C LYS A 97 10.28 -3.77 -9.76
N LYS A 98 9.34 -3.75 -10.71
CA LYS A 98 9.24 -2.73 -11.78
C LYS A 98 7.80 -2.24 -11.97
N PRO A 99 7.16 -1.68 -10.92
CA PRO A 99 5.83 -1.10 -11.06
C PRO A 99 5.86 0.12 -11.99
N TYR A 100 4.73 0.43 -12.60
CA TYR A 100 4.54 1.63 -13.40
C TYR A 100 4.13 2.81 -12.51
N GLY A 101 4.77 3.97 -12.68
CA GLY A 101 4.48 5.19 -11.92
C GLY A 101 5.66 5.69 -11.08
N THR A 102 5.40 6.67 -10.21
CA THR A 102 6.39 7.12 -9.21
C THR A 102 6.30 6.20 -8.00
N VAL A 103 7.43 5.78 -7.46
CA VAL A 103 7.48 4.73 -6.44
C VAL A 103 8.38 5.16 -5.31
N ILE A 104 7.95 4.89 -4.08
CA ILE A 104 8.79 4.97 -2.89
C ILE A 104 8.62 3.70 -2.07
N ASN A 105 9.63 3.35 -1.27
CA ASN A 105 9.56 2.20 -0.38
C ASN A 105 10.25 2.47 0.95
N LYS A 106 9.81 1.74 1.98
CA LYS A 106 10.41 1.77 3.32
C LYS A 106 10.01 0.51 4.08
N ASP A 107 10.99 -0.15 4.71
CA ASP A 107 10.78 -1.28 5.63
C ASP A 107 9.84 -2.38 5.08
N GLY A 108 9.98 -2.72 3.79
CA GLY A 108 9.17 -3.75 3.12
C GLY A 108 7.81 -3.26 2.61
N VAL A 109 7.40 -2.02 2.89
CA VAL A 109 6.20 -1.37 2.35
C VAL A 109 6.55 -0.58 1.08
N MET A 110 5.67 -0.61 0.09
CA MET A 110 5.84 0.11 -1.18
C MET A 110 4.61 0.98 -1.47
N VAL A 111 4.84 2.21 -1.93
CA VAL A 111 3.78 3.09 -2.43
C VAL A 111 4.01 3.34 -3.91
N VAL A 112 2.99 3.11 -4.72
CA VAL A 112 2.96 3.45 -6.15
C VAL A 112 2.00 4.62 -6.35
N MET A 113 2.48 5.66 -7.03
CA MET A 113 1.76 6.89 -7.32
C MET A 113 1.55 7.03 -8.82
N GLY A 114 0.33 7.39 -9.20
CA GLY A 114 -0.02 7.53 -10.60
C GLY A 114 -1.35 8.24 -10.84
N ARG A 115 -1.76 8.24 -12.10
CA ARG A 115 -3.00 8.88 -12.52
C ARG A 115 -4.21 8.16 -11.92
N ALA A 116 -5.12 8.91 -11.30
CA ALA A 116 -6.40 8.35 -10.87
C ALA A 116 -7.36 8.17 -12.06
N HIS A 117 -8.31 7.24 -11.91
CA HIS A 117 -9.42 7.08 -12.87
C HIS A 117 -10.37 8.29 -12.88
N VAL A 118 -10.47 8.99 -11.75
CA VAL A 118 -11.33 10.16 -11.58
C VAL A 118 -10.56 11.43 -11.96
N PRO A 119 -11.08 12.27 -12.86
CA PRO A 119 -10.46 13.55 -13.20
C PRO A 119 -10.25 14.44 -11.97
N GLY A 120 -9.16 15.22 -11.96
CA GLY A 120 -8.82 16.11 -10.84
C GLY A 120 -8.30 15.38 -9.59
N ARG A 121 -7.94 14.10 -9.70
CA ARG A 121 -7.36 13.31 -8.60
C ARG A 121 -6.06 12.61 -9.01
N ILE A 122 -5.27 12.28 -8.01
CA ILE A 122 -4.08 11.43 -8.11
C ILE A 122 -4.31 10.18 -7.25
N ALA A 123 -3.80 9.04 -7.71
CA ALA A 123 -3.97 7.75 -7.05
C ALA A 123 -2.68 7.29 -6.36
N TYR A 124 -2.86 6.59 -5.24
CA TYR A 124 -1.82 5.94 -4.45
C TYR A 124 -2.25 4.51 -4.17
N THR A 125 -1.37 3.56 -4.46
CA THR A 125 -1.52 2.17 -4.01
C THR A 125 -0.42 1.86 -3.02
N VAL A 126 -0.81 1.57 -1.78
CA VAL A 126 0.10 1.15 -0.71
C VAL A 126 0.04 -0.37 -0.61
N PHE A 127 1.20 -1.01 -0.71
CA PHE A 127 1.38 -2.45 -0.56
C PHE A 127 2.19 -2.71 0.71
N GLY A 128 1.58 -3.41 1.67
CA GLY A 128 2.25 -3.86 2.88
C GLY A 128 3.18 -5.05 2.63
N GLU A 129 3.74 -5.55 3.73
CA GLU A 129 4.59 -6.73 3.71
C GLU A 129 3.78 -8.02 3.50
N CYS A 130 4.36 -8.95 2.75
CA CYS A 130 3.82 -10.30 2.52
C CYS A 130 4.08 -11.22 3.72
N ARG A 131 3.48 -10.89 4.87
CA ARG A 131 3.76 -11.54 6.15
C ARG A 131 2.53 -12.06 6.88
N ASP A 132 1.34 -11.86 6.31
CA ASP A 132 0.11 -12.42 6.86
C ASP A 132 -0.09 -13.86 6.42
N GLY A 133 -0.04 -14.79 7.37
CA GLY A 133 -0.24 -16.22 7.10
C GLY A 133 -1.71 -16.67 7.07
N THR A 134 -2.66 -15.74 7.30
CA THR A 134 -4.09 -16.04 7.35
C THR A 134 -4.63 -16.31 5.94
N ASP A 135 -5.45 -17.34 5.79
CA ASP A 135 -6.13 -17.64 4.53
C ASP A 135 -7.42 -16.81 4.43
N HIS A 136 -7.43 -15.82 3.53
CA HIS A 136 -8.54 -14.88 3.32
C HIS A 136 -9.44 -15.24 2.11
N ARG A 137 -9.32 -16.46 1.56
CA ARG A 137 -10.10 -16.84 0.37
C ARG A 137 -11.61 -16.85 0.62
N ASP A 138 -12.02 -17.21 1.83
CA ASP A 138 -13.42 -17.49 2.16
C ASP A 138 -14.02 -16.56 3.22
N ASP A 139 -13.28 -15.53 3.67
CA ASP A 139 -13.74 -14.60 4.73
C ASP A 139 -14.18 -13.23 4.21
N GLY A 140 -14.07 -13.00 2.90
CA GLY A 140 -14.44 -11.75 2.24
C GLY A 140 -13.45 -10.60 2.44
N ALA A 141 -12.32 -10.82 3.14
CA ALA A 141 -11.35 -9.76 3.43
C ALA A 141 -10.53 -9.30 2.21
N THR A 142 -10.61 -10.05 1.10
CA THR A 142 -10.09 -9.65 -0.22
C THR A 142 -11.02 -8.68 -0.96
N VAL A 143 -12.26 -8.50 -0.48
CA VAL A 143 -13.18 -7.48 -0.99
C VAL A 143 -12.89 -6.15 -0.30
N GLY A 144 -12.77 -5.08 -1.09
CA GLY A 144 -12.46 -3.75 -0.59
C GLY A 144 -13.51 -3.22 0.39
N ARG A 145 -13.06 -2.75 1.56
CA ARG A 145 -13.87 -1.99 2.51
C ARG A 145 -13.45 -0.51 2.50
N PRO A 146 -14.38 0.44 2.67
CA PRO A 146 -14.02 1.86 2.76
C PRO A 146 -13.23 2.13 4.05
N ILE A 147 -12.18 2.94 3.94
CA ILE A 147 -11.31 3.33 5.07
C ILE A 147 -11.07 4.84 5.14
N THR A 148 -11.90 5.66 4.47
CA THR A 148 -11.71 7.12 4.43
C THR A 148 -11.60 7.72 5.83
N GLU A 149 -12.47 7.33 6.78
CA GLU A 149 -12.41 7.84 8.15
C GLU A 149 -11.12 7.43 8.87
N GLU A 150 -10.65 6.20 8.66
CA GLU A 150 -9.37 5.72 9.20
C GLU A 150 -8.19 6.51 8.62
N LEU A 151 -8.23 6.84 7.33
CA LEU A 151 -7.19 7.66 6.68
C LEU A 151 -7.20 9.12 7.15
N LEU A 152 -8.32 9.63 7.65
CA LEU A 152 -8.47 11.01 8.15
C LEU A 152 -8.20 11.13 9.66
N SER A 153 -8.26 10.03 10.42
CA SER A 153 -7.95 10.06 11.85
C SER A 153 -6.47 10.33 12.11
N ASP A 154 -6.17 10.83 13.31
CA ASP A 154 -4.78 11.08 13.74
C ASP A 154 -4.08 9.86 14.33
N SER A 155 -4.85 8.82 14.66
CA SER A 155 -4.44 7.53 15.24
C SER A 155 -5.43 6.44 14.87
#